data_AF-A0A7J2SZW4-F1
#
_entry.id   AF-A0A7J2SZW4-F1
#
_cell.length_a   1.000
_cell.length_b   1.000
_cell.length_c   1.000
_cell.angle_alpha   90.00
_cell.angle_beta   90.00
_cell.angle_gamma   90.00
#
_symmetry.space_group_name_H-M   'P 1'
#
loop_
_entity.id
_entity.type
_entity.pdbx_description
1 polymer ?
#
loop_
_entity_poly.entity_id
_entity_poly.type
_entity_poly.pdbx_seq_one_letter_code
_entity_poly.pdbx_strand_id
1 'polypeptide(L)'
;MDREGRPSEELILGAKFSDIPEGMAIVGNVASGRGLREAMGNVPPSDVIIERGSFTLIYRFPRSSSAALDDAMRDLAILLAEGAGDSGLEVHVEEGGEDDLLVLRVRRVLHPSEADMPILDVLREYARRLEERVSRELGGVH
;
A
#
# COMPACT_ATOMS: atom_id res chain seq x y z
N MET A 1 13.16 -16.17 -9.91
CA MET A 1 12.14 -15.54 -10.76
C MET A 1 11.17 -16.63 -11.19
N ASP A 2 9.87 -16.38 -11.12
CA ASP A 2 8.89 -17.29 -11.70
C ASP A 2 8.92 -17.22 -13.24
N ARG A 3 8.10 -18.05 -13.91
CA ARG A 3 8.05 -18.15 -15.37
C ARG A 3 7.64 -16.84 -16.08
N GLU A 4 7.21 -15.82 -15.32
CA GLU A 4 6.79 -14.51 -15.84
C GLU A 4 7.81 -13.41 -15.52
N GLY A 5 9.00 -13.76 -15.04
CA GLY A 5 10.03 -12.79 -14.68
C GLY A 5 9.70 -12.02 -13.40
N ARG A 6 8.68 -12.43 -12.64
CA ARG A 6 8.39 -11.83 -11.34
C ARG A 6 9.45 -12.33 -10.35
N PRO A 7 10.12 -11.44 -9.62
CA PRO A 7 10.98 -11.87 -8.52
C PRO A 7 10.15 -12.71 -7.54
N SER A 8 10.73 -13.83 -7.08
CA SER A 8 10.06 -14.72 -6.13
C SER A 8 9.69 -13.96 -4.85
N GLU A 9 8.60 -14.31 -4.18
CA GLU A 9 8.21 -13.69 -2.90
C GLU A 9 9.38 -13.67 -1.90
N GLU A 10 10.21 -14.70 -1.88
CA GLU A 10 11.44 -14.76 -1.05
C GLU A 10 12.43 -13.59 -1.28
N LEU A 11 12.48 -13.00 -2.47
CA LEU A 11 13.31 -11.81 -2.75
C LEU A 11 12.76 -10.54 -2.09
N ILE A 12 11.44 -10.47 -1.88
CA ILE A 12 10.78 -9.29 -1.28
C ILE A 12 10.92 -9.31 0.25
N LEU A 13 10.84 -10.50 0.85
CA LEU A 13 10.66 -10.65 2.30
C LEU A 13 11.91 -10.29 3.12
N GLY A 14 13.10 -10.33 2.52
CA GLY A 14 14.38 -10.05 3.20
C GLY A 14 15.20 -8.89 2.64
N ALA A 15 14.78 -8.28 1.53
CA ALA A 15 15.52 -7.20 0.89
C ALA A 15 15.29 -5.84 1.58
N LYS A 16 16.21 -4.91 1.35
CA LYS A 16 16.06 -3.49 1.70
C LYS A 16 15.64 -2.70 0.47
N PHE A 17 15.04 -1.54 0.69
CA PHE A 17 14.67 -0.65 -0.42
C PHE A 17 15.89 -0.10 -1.16
N SER A 18 17.01 0.09 -0.46
CA SER A 18 18.28 0.54 -1.07
C SER A 18 18.92 -0.50 -1.99
N ASP A 19 18.63 -1.79 -1.79
CA ASP A 19 19.15 -2.88 -2.61
C ASP A 19 18.42 -3.03 -3.96
N ILE A 20 17.25 -2.38 -4.12
CA ILE A 20 16.47 -2.43 -5.37
C ILE A 20 17.19 -1.58 -6.43
N PRO A 21 17.48 -2.11 -7.63
CA PRO A 21 18.07 -1.32 -8.72
C PRO A 21 17.19 -0.13 -9.14
N GLU A 22 17.82 0.97 -9.57
CA GLU A 22 17.10 2.08 -10.17
C GLU A 22 16.31 1.65 -11.42
N GLY A 23 15.08 2.16 -11.55
CA GLY A 23 14.18 1.79 -12.65
C GLY A 23 13.57 0.39 -12.55
N MET A 24 13.84 -0.35 -11.46
CA MET A 24 13.22 -1.64 -11.20
C MET A 24 12.07 -1.50 -10.19
N ALA A 25 10.96 -2.15 -10.49
CA ALA A 25 9.83 -2.28 -9.59
C ALA A 25 9.57 -3.76 -9.30
N ILE A 26 9.26 -4.06 -8.04
CA ILE A 26 8.83 -5.38 -7.59
C ILE A 26 7.34 -5.29 -7.27
N VAL A 27 6.52 -6.11 -7.95
CA VAL A 27 5.08 -6.16 -7.71
C VAL A 27 4.74 -7.42 -6.92
N GLY A 28 4.29 -7.24 -5.68
CA GLY A 28 3.85 -8.32 -4.79
C GLY A 28 2.34 -8.34 -4.67
N ASN A 29 1.71 -9.47 -5.01
CA ASN A 29 0.29 -9.67 -4.74
C ASN A 29 0.11 -10.07 -3.28
N VAL A 30 -0.58 -9.23 -2.50
CA VAL A 30 -0.70 -9.46 -1.05
C VAL A 30 -1.65 -10.62 -0.75
N ALA A 31 -2.60 -10.89 -1.65
CA ALA A 31 -3.49 -12.03 -1.52
C ALA A 31 -2.74 -13.36 -1.74
N SER A 32 -1.68 -13.43 -2.55
CA SER A 32 -0.89 -14.66 -2.69
C SER A 32 0.17 -14.81 -1.59
N GLY A 33 0.78 -13.71 -1.13
CA GLY A 33 1.95 -13.75 -0.27
C GLY A 33 1.65 -13.69 1.22
N ARG A 34 1.89 -14.79 1.95
CA ARG A 34 1.66 -14.86 3.41
C ARG A 34 2.41 -13.79 4.20
N GLY A 35 3.70 -13.60 3.93
CA GLY A 35 4.52 -12.62 4.65
C GLY A 35 4.12 -11.17 4.38
N LEU A 36 3.70 -10.87 3.14
CA LEU A 36 3.13 -9.57 2.79
C LEU A 36 1.77 -9.36 3.48
N ARG A 37 0.91 -10.37 3.47
CA ARG A 37 -0.40 -10.30 4.15
C ARG A 37 -0.24 -10.07 5.65
N GLU A 38 0.63 -10.82 6.31
CA GLU A 38 0.93 -10.64 7.73
C GLU A 38 1.52 -9.25 8.03
N ALA A 39 2.31 -8.70 7.09
CA ALA A 39 2.87 -7.36 7.24
C ALA A 39 1.84 -6.24 7.07
N MET A 40 0.86 -6.41 6.19
CA MET A 40 -0.14 -5.39 5.85
C MET A 40 -1.35 -5.34 6.80
N GLY A 41 -1.52 -6.32 7.68
CA GLY A 41 -2.56 -6.28 8.72
C GLY A 41 -3.95 -6.72 8.24
N ASN A 42 -4.99 -6.18 8.89
CA ASN A 42 -6.36 -6.71 8.78
C ASN A 42 -7.06 -6.36 7.46
N VAL A 43 -6.71 -5.23 6.85
CA VAL A 43 -7.26 -4.79 5.55
C VAL A 43 -6.11 -4.55 4.57
N PRO A 44 -5.55 -5.63 3.99
CA PRO A 44 -4.40 -5.51 3.11
C PRO A 44 -4.80 -4.94 1.74
N PRO A 45 -3.91 -4.17 1.07
CA PRO A 45 -4.08 -3.83 -0.34
C PRO A 45 -4.07 -5.09 -1.19
N SER A 46 -4.57 -4.98 -2.43
CA SER A 46 -4.53 -6.09 -3.39
C SER A 46 -3.10 -6.38 -3.86
N ASP A 47 -2.35 -5.32 -4.20
CA ASP A 47 -0.95 -5.41 -4.57
C ASP A 47 -0.12 -4.33 -3.85
N VAL A 48 1.18 -4.60 -3.75
CA VAL A 48 2.20 -3.62 -3.36
C VAL A 48 3.25 -3.55 -4.47
N ILE A 49 3.54 -2.34 -4.93
CA ILE A 49 4.66 -2.05 -5.82
C ILE A 49 5.80 -1.48 -4.97
N ILE A 50 6.98 -2.05 -5.07
CA ILE A 50 8.15 -1.66 -4.29
C ILE A 50 9.23 -1.20 -5.27
N GLU A 51 9.70 0.02 -5.07
CA GLU A 51 10.75 0.64 -5.89
C GLU A 51 11.88 1.13 -4.98
N ARG A 52 13.00 1.55 -5.56
CA ARG A 52 14.08 2.16 -4.77
C ARG A 52 13.54 3.37 -3.99
N GLY A 53 13.65 3.31 -2.67
CA GLY A 53 13.27 4.40 -1.77
C GLY A 53 11.78 4.72 -1.73
N SER A 54 10.90 3.88 -2.26
CA SER A 54 9.45 4.11 -2.21
C SER A 54 8.64 2.83 -2.35
N PHE A 55 7.38 2.89 -1.94
CA PHE A 55 6.40 1.84 -2.25
C PHE A 55 5.05 2.45 -2.60
N THR A 56 4.23 1.69 -3.31
CA THR A 56 2.84 2.02 -3.64
C THR A 56 1.93 0.88 -3.23
N LEU A 57 0.93 1.19 -2.40
CA LEU A 57 -0.14 0.27 -2.04
C LEU A 57 -1.29 0.45 -3.02
N ILE A 58 -1.81 -0.65 -3.56
CA ILE A 58 -2.93 -0.62 -4.52
C ILE A 58 -4.11 -1.36 -3.92
N TYR A 59 -5.14 -0.62 -3.58
CA TYR A 59 -6.43 -1.18 -3.18
C TYR A 59 -7.37 -1.17 -4.38
N ARG A 60 -7.93 -2.33 -4.72
CA ARG A 60 -8.96 -2.45 -5.77
C ARG A 60 -10.26 -2.89 -5.13
N PHE A 61 -11.29 -2.08 -5.33
CA PHE A 61 -12.63 -2.37 -4.90
C PHE A 61 -13.48 -2.60 -6.15
N PRO A 62 -14.26 -3.69 -6.23
CA PRO A 62 -15.37 -3.74 -7.16
C PRO A 62 -16.21 -2.48 -6.91
N ARG A 63 -16.58 -1.73 -7.96
CA ARG A 63 -17.67 -0.76 -7.84
C ARG A 63 -18.89 -1.55 -7.43
N SER A 64 -19.18 -1.53 -6.14
CA SER A 64 -20.48 -1.97 -5.65
C SER A 64 -21.45 -0.81 -5.88
N SER A 65 -22.71 -1.13 -6.12
CA SER A 65 -23.81 -0.19 -6.42
C SER A 65 -24.17 0.79 -5.27
N SER A 66 -23.29 1.01 -4.29
CA SER A 66 -23.56 1.76 -3.06
C SER A 66 -22.63 2.97 -2.92
N ALA A 67 -23.21 4.17 -3.01
CA ALA A 67 -22.51 5.44 -2.79
C ALA A 67 -21.82 5.53 -1.42
N ALA A 68 -22.37 4.86 -0.39
CA ALA A 68 -21.78 4.85 0.95
C ALA A 68 -20.42 4.14 1.01
N LEU A 69 -20.18 3.14 0.15
CA LEU A 69 -18.87 2.49 0.06
C LEU A 69 -17.86 3.40 -0.65
N ASP A 70 -18.30 4.09 -1.72
CA ASP A 70 -17.47 5.06 -2.44
C ASP A 70 -17.07 6.23 -1.53
N ASP A 71 -18.00 6.73 -0.70
CA ASP A 71 -17.75 7.79 0.27
C ASP A 71 -16.77 7.30 1.36
N ALA A 72 -17.01 6.13 1.96
CA ALA A 72 -16.09 5.56 2.95
C ALA A 72 -14.67 5.33 2.37
N MET A 73 -14.58 5.01 1.08
CA MET A 73 -13.31 4.83 0.38
C MET A 73 -12.60 6.15 0.07
N ARG A 74 -13.36 7.20 -0.30
CA ARG A 74 -12.85 8.56 -0.43
C ARG A 74 -12.38 9.09 0.93
N ASP A 75 -13.14 8.84 2.00
CA ASP A 75 -12.76 9.19 3.37
C ASP A 75 -11.48 8.48 3.78
N LEU A 76 -11.35 7.17 3.48
CA LEU A 76 -10.09 6.45 3.72
C LEU A 76 -8.92 7.08 2.94
N ALA A 77 -9.13 7.45 1.68
CA ALA A 77 -8.12 8.12 0.85
C ALA A 77 -7.72 9.49 1.40
N ILE A 78 -8.68 10.28 1.89
CA ILE A 78 -8.45 11.59 2.51
C ILE A 78 -7.70 11.41 3.84
N LEU A 79 -8.14 10.49 4.70
CA LEU A 79 -7.48 10.19 5.98
C LEU A 79 -6.03 9.72 5.77
N LEU A 80 -5.79 8.92 4.73
CA LEU A 80 -4.46 8.50 4.29
C LEU A 80 -3.60 9.69 3.86
N ALA A 81 -4.15 10.57 3.03
CA ALA A 81 -3.46 11.76 2.53
C ALA A 81 -3.16 12.78 3.66
N GLU A 82 -4.13 13.05 4.53
CA GLU A 82 -4.01 13.99 5.66
C GLU A 82 -3.05 13.48 6.74
N GLY A 83 -3.05 12.18 7.01
CA GLY A 83 -2.07 11.54 7.91
C GLY A 83 -0.63 11.60 7.40
N ALA A 84 -0.42 12.04 6.15
CA ALA A 84 0.86 11.99 5.47
C ALA A 84 1.37 13.34 4.94
N GLY A 85 0.72 14.45 5.33
CA GLY A 85 1.21 15.80 5.06
C GLY A 85 2.65 16.06 5.52
N ASP A 86 3.17 15.30 6.49
CA ASP A 86 4.55 15.37 6.97
C ASP A 86 5.48 14.28 6.38
N SER A 87 5.01 13.41 5.46
CA SER A 87 5.67 12.12 5.14
C SER A 87 5.90 11.78 3.66
N GLY A 88 5.61 12.67 2.71
CA GLY A 88 5.90 12.44 1.27
C GLY A 88 5.01 11.36 0.62
N LEU A 89 3.72 11.38 0.94
CA LEU A 89 2.72 10.45 0.39
C LEU A 89 1.93 11.09 -0.73
N GLU A 90 1.65 10.33 -1.78
CA GLU A 90 0.82 10.73 -2.91
C GLU A 90 -0.34 9.75 -3.02
N VAL A 91 -1.57 10.27 -2.97
CA VAL A 91 -2.80 9.47 -3.06
C VAL A 91 -3.50 9.78 -4.37
N HIS A 92 -3.76 8.74 -5.16
CA HIS A 92 -4.49 8.83 -6.41
C HIS A 92 -5.71 7.93 -6.36
N VAL A 93 -6.88 8.53 -6.59
CA VAL A 93 -8.14 7.81 -6.80
C VAL A 93 -8.36 7.75 -8.30
N GLU A 94 -8.35 6.53 -8.85
CA GLU A 94 -8.65 6.29 -10.25
C GLU A 94 -10.00 5.60 -10.36
N GLU A 95 -10.90 6.22 -11.12
CA GLU A 95 -12.08 5.53 -11.62
C GLU A 95 -11.63 4.66 -12.79
N GLY A 96 -11.61 3.34 -12.60
CA GLY A 96 -11.36 2.41 -13.69
C GLY A 96 -12.41 2.59 -14.79
N GLY A 97 -11.99 2.42 -16.06
CA GLY A 97 -12.89 2.39 -17.21
C GLY A 97 -13.84 1.18 -17.19
N GLU A 98 -14.01 0.50 -18.33
CA GLU A 98 -15.04 -0.53 -18.60
C GLU A 98 -15.20 -1.68 -17.57
N ASP A 99 -14.29 -1.84 -16.61
CA ASP A 99 -14.27 -2.92 -15.60
C ASP A 99 -14.92 -2.57 -14.25
N ASP A 100 -15.53 -1.39 -14.08
CA ASP A 100 -16.28 -1.04 -12.85
C ASP A 100 -15.44 -1.25 -11.56
N LEU A 101 -14.20 -0.74 -11.52
CA LEU A 101 -13.32 -0.85 -10.35
C LEU A 101 -12.94 0.53 -9.82
N LEU A 102 -13.09 0.75 -8.52
CA LEU A 102 -12.47 1.87 -7.82
C LEU A 102 -11.06 1.46 -7.40
N VAL A 103 -10.05 2.19 -7.88
CA VAL A 103 -8.65 1.92 -7.55
C VAL A 103 -8.09 3.06 -6.71
N LEU A 104 -7.65 2.73 -5.50
CA LEU A 104 -6.94 3.65 -4.61
C LEU A 104 -5.45 3.29 -4.62
N ARG A 105 -4.62 4.20 -5.13
CA ARG A 105 -3.16 4.08 -5.12
C ARG A 105 -2.58 5.02 -4.08
N VAL A 106 -1.76 4.47 -3.20
CA VAL A 106 -1.12 5.19 -2.11
C VAL A 106 0.38 5.02 -2.23
N ARG A 107 1.07 6.01 -2.81
CA ARG A 107 2.53 6.01 -2.94
C ARG A 107 3.15 6.67 -1.72
N ARG A 108 4.21 6.09 -1.17
CA ARG A 108 5.03 6.66 -0.10
C ARG A 108 6.49 6.73 -0.53
N VAL A 109 7.07 7.92 -0.46
CA VAL A 109 8.53 8.09 -0.53
C VAL A 109 9.12 7.89 0.88
N LEU A 110 10.16 7.08 0.99
CA LEU A 110 10.80 6.75 2.26
C LEU A 110 11.74 7.86 2.72
N HIS A 111 11.83 8.06 4.03
CA HIS A 111 12.92 8.83 4.59
C HIS A 111 14.25 8.07 4.38
N PRO A 112 15.40 8.76 4.16
CA PRO A 112 16.69 8.08 3.95
C PRO A 112 17.06 7.04 5.02
N SER A 113 16.65 7.26 6.28
CA SER A 113 16.90 6.30 7.38
C SER A 113 16.11 5.00 7.26
N GLU A 114 15.04 4.96 6.47
CA GLU A 114 14.21 3.78 6.26
C GLU A 114 14.66 2.97 5.03
N ALA A 115 15.44 3.57 4.13
CA ALA A 115 15.87 2.93 2.89
C ALA A 115 16.71 1.66 3.15
N ASP A 116 17.46 1.64 4.25
CA ASP A 116 18.33 0.54 4.66
C ASP A 116 17.67 -0.45 5.64
N MET A 117 16.39 -0.26 5.93
CA MET A 117 15.61 -1.19 6.76
C MET A 117 15.02 -2.31 5.89
N PRO A 118 14.76 -3.50 6.47
CA PRO A 118 14.04 -4.56 5.77
C PRO A 118 12.66 -4.09 5.31
N ILE A 119 12.29 -4.40 4.07
CA ILE A 119 11.03 -3.95 3.45
C ILE A 119 9.82 -4.27 4.32
N LEU A 120 9.76 -5.51 4.87
CA LEU A 120 8.63 -5.93 5.70
C LEU A 120 8.48 -5.14 6.98
N ASP A 121 9.58 -4.74 7.60
CA ASP A 121 9.53 -3.99 8.86
C ASP A 121 8.97 -2.59 8.62
N VAL A 122 9.36 -1.96 7.51
CA VAL A 122 8.81 -0.66 7.08
C VAL A 122 7.32 -0.78 6.75
N LEU A 123 6.92 -1.81 6.00
CA LEU A 123 5.51 -2.03 5.66
C LEU A 123 4.65 -2.31 6.89
N ARG A 124 5.13 -3.12 7.85
CA ARG A 124 4.46 -3.38 9.13
C ARG A 124 4.26 -2.13 9.95
N GLU A 125 5.33 -1.35 10.12
CA GLU A 125 5.26 -0.11 10.88
C GLU A 125 4.31 0.89 10.23
N TYR A 126 4.31 0.98 8.90
CA TYR A 126 3.36 1.81 8.18
C TYR A 126 1.91 1.34 8.36
N ALA A 127 1.63 0.04 8.18
CA ALA A 127 0.30 -0.53 8.37
C ALA A 127 -0.22 -0.29 9.80
N ARG A 128 0.63 -0.48 10.81
CA ARG A 128 0.29 -0.20 12.22
C ARG A 128 -0.09 1.26 12.43
N ARG A 129 0.72 2.21 11.94
CA ARG A 129 0.44 3.64 12.07
C ARG A 129 -0.86 4.03 11.37
N LEU A 130 -1.12 3.43 10.21
CA LEU A 130 -2.36 3.65 9.46
C LEU A 130 -3.57 3.14 10.26
N GLU A 131 -3.53 1.91 10.77
CA GLU A 131 -4.59 1.35 11.59
C GLU A 131 -4.86 2.19 12.86
N GLU A 132 -3.82 2.66 13.54
CA GLU A 132 -3.94 3.55 14.69
C GLU A 132 -4.58 4.90 14.33
N ARG A 133 -4.24 5.45 13.16
CA ARG A 133 -4.82 6.72 12.68
C ARG A 133 -6.29 6.54 12.31
N VAL A 134 -6.61 5.53 11.50
CA VAL A 134 -7.98 5.21 11.08
C VAL A 134 -8.86 4.91 12.30
N SER A 135 -8.36 4.14 13.27
CA SER A 135 -9.11 3.84 14.49
C SER A 135 -9.38 5.08 15.34
N ARG A 136 -8.47 6.05 15.38
CA ARG A 136 -8.67 7.32 16.10
C ARG A 136 -9.72 8.20 15.42
N GLU A 137 -9.66 8.29 14.10
CA GLU A 137 -10.56 9.14 13.31
C GLU A 137 -11.96 8.52 13.25
N LEU A 138 -12.08 7.21 13.01
CA LEU A 138 -13.37 6.49 13.04
C LEU A 138 -13.92 6.31 14.46
N GLY A 139 -13.07 6.20 15.48
CA GLY A 139 -13.48 6.19 16.88
C GLY A 139 -14.02 7.54 17.37
N GLY A 140 -13.88 8.60 16.58
CA GLY A 140 -14.53 9.90 16.77
C GLY A 140 -15.85 10.06 16.01
N VAL A 141 -16.23 9.09 15.17
CA VAL A 141 -17.51 9.09 14.43
C VAL A 141 -18.52 8.26 15.23
N HIS A 142 -19.37 8.94 15.99
CA HIS A 142 -20.56 8.38 16.63
C HIS A 142 -21.80 8.55 15.75
#